data_AF-A0A9E3K2K3-F1
#
_entry.id   AF-A0A9E3K2K3-F1
#
_cell.length_a   1.000
_cell.length_b   1.000
_cell.length_c   1.000
_cell.angle_alpha   90.00
_cell.angle_beta   90.00
_cell.angle_gamma   90.00
#
_symmetry.space_group_name_H-M   'P 1'
#
loop_
_entity.id
_entity.type
_entity.pdbx_description
1 polymer ?
#
loop_
_entity_poly.entity_id
_entity_poly.type
_entity_poly.pdbx_seq_one_letter_code
_entity_poly.pdbx_strand_id
1 'polypeptide(L)' 'MTILTTARLRLEPMFDAHLDGLHAMNADPEVMRYISGQPETRAETQSMIDRVQARWAEFGYSWWTFIERATGEI' A
#
# COMPACT_ATOMS: atom_id res chain seq x y z
N MET A 1 4.44 3.64 15.78
CA MET A 1 4.42 3.62 14.30
C MET A 1 5.03 4.90 13.77
N THR A 2 5.99 4.78 12.86
CA THR A 2 6.58 5.94 12.20
C THR A 2 5.62 6.42 11.12
N ILE A 3 5.33 7.71 11.05
CA ILE A 3 4.59 8.34 9.96
C ILE A 3 5.49 9.44 9.41
N LEU A 4 5.69 9.45 8.11
CA LEU A 4 6.46 10.49 7.43
C LEU A 4 5.51 11.41 6.69
N THR A 5 5.87 12.68 6.59
CA THR A 5 5.08 13.67 5.84
C THR A 5 5.97 14.46 4.90
N THR A 6 5.40 14.82 3.76
CA THR A 6 5.98 15.77 2.81
C THR A 6 4.97 16.90 2.58
N ALA A 7 5.31 17.83 1.69
CA ALA A 7 4.38 18.89 1.30
C ALA A 7 3.01 18.34 0.84
N ARG A 8 3.00 17.20 0.12
CA ARG A 8 1.79 16.65 -0.51
C ARG A 8 1.36 15.27 0.00
N LEU A 9 2.25 14.52 0.64
CA LEU A 9 2.04 13.11 0.95
C LEU A 9 2.18 12.82 2.45
N ARG A 10 1.34 11.91 2.95
CA ARG A 10 1.54 11.17 4.20
C ARG A 10 1.98 9.75 3.82
N LEU A 11 3.05 9.28 4.45
CA LEU A 11 3.52 7.92 4.30
C LEU A 11 3.29 7.23 5.64
N GLU A 12 2.54 6.13 5.62
CA GLU A 12 2.34 5.27 6.80
C GLU A 12 2.45 3.78 6.45
N PRO A 13 2.77 2.88 7.41
CA PRO A 13 2.71 1.44 7.18
C PRO A 13 1.36 1.01 6.61
N MET A 14 1.33 -0.11 5.90
CA MET A 14 0.08 -0.63 5.33
C MET A 14 -0.85 -1.16 6.44
N PHE A 15 -2.13 -0.80 6.38
CA PHE A 15 -3.21 -1.29 7.25
C PHE A 15 -4.38 -1.82 6.44
N ASP A 16 -5.25 -2.62 7.06
CA ASP A 16 -6.46 -3.16 6.42
C ASP A 16 -7.36 -2.06 5.87
N ALA A 17 -7.36 -0.88 6.50
CA ALA A 17 -8.07 0.31 6.01
C ALA A 17 -7.59 0.79 4.62
N HIS A 18 -6.39 0.40 4.19
CA HIS A 18 -5.83 0.76 2.90
C HIS A 18 -6.17 -0.25 1.80
N LEU A 19 -6.82 -1.37 2.14
CA LEU A 19 -7.08 -2.45 1.19
C LEU A 19 -7.84 -1.96 -0.05
N ASP A 20 -8.86 -1.11 0.13
CA ASP A 20 -9.67 -0.63 -0.99
C ASP A 20 -8.85 0.21 -1.97
N GLY A 21 -8.07 1.17 -1.47
CA GLY A 21 -7.23 2.03 -2.32
C GLY A 21 -6.08 1.26 -2.97
N LEU A 22 -5.37 0.44 -2.20
CA LEU A 22 -4.28 -0.39 -2.74
C LEU A 22 -4.80 -1.40 -3.76
N HIS A 23 -5.97 -2.01 -3.52
CA HIS A 23 -6.54 -2.95 -4.46
C HIS A 23 -7.04 -2.24 -5.73
N ALA A 24 -7.59 -1.03 -5.63
CA ALA A 24 -7.97 -0.26 -6.81
C ALA A 24 -6.76 -0.04 -7.75
N MET A 25 -5.58 0.27 -7.20
CA MET A 25 -4.35 0.36 -7.96
C MET A 25 -3.88 -1.01 -8.47
N ASN A 26 -3.83 -2.03 -7.61
CA ASN A 26 -3.28 -3.34 -7.97
C ASN A 26 -4.21 -4.14 -8.91
N ALA A 27 -5.50 -3.80 -8.98
CA ALA A 27 -6.44 -4.37 -9.94
C ALA A 27 -6.33 -3.72 -11.34
N ASP A 28 -5.59 -2.63 -11.49
CA ASP A 28 -5.40 -1.97 -12.77
C ASP A 28 -4.33 -2.69 -13.61
N PRO A 29 -4.67 -3.22 -14.81
CA PRO A 29 -3.70 -3.86 -15.70
C PRO A 29 -2.56 -2.94 -16.15
N GLU A 30 -2.79 -1.63 -16.24
CA GLU A 30 -1.76 -0.66 -16.63
C GLU A 30 -0.70 -0.52 -15.53
N VAL A 31 -1.14 -0.43 -14.27
CA VAL A 31 -0.26 -0.40 -13.09
C VAL A 31 0.54 -1.70 -12.98
N MET A 32 -0.14 -2.85 -13.09
CA MET A 32 0.50 -4.15 -12.87
C MET A 32 1.30 -4.68 -14.05
N ARG A 33 1.23 -4.04 -15.23
CA ARG A 33 1.89 -4.46 -16.48
C ARG A 33 3.36 -4.86 -16.31
N TYR A 34 4.09 -4.12 -15.48
CA TYR A 34 5.52 -4.33 -15.25
C TYR A 34 5.87 -4.85 -13.84
N ILE A 35 4.87 -5.07 -12.99
CA ILE A 35 5.05 -5.55 -11.61
C ILE A 35 4.92 -7.08 -11.58
N SER A 36 3.75 -7.60 -11.94
CA SER A 36 3.45 -9.03 -12.01
C SER A 36 3.02 -9.48 -13.41
N GLY A 37 2.68 -8.53 -14.30
CA GLY A 37 2.13 -8.78 -15.62
C GLY A 37 0.61 -9.04 -15.63
N GLN A 38 -0.05 -9.04 -14.46
CA GLN A 38 -1.49 -9.30 -14.34
C GLN A 38 -2.09 -8.57 -13.11
N PRO A 39 -3.32 -8.04 -13.20
CA PRO A 39 -4.03 -7.48 -12.06
C PRO A 39 -4.05 -8.43 -10.86
N GLU A 40 -3.86 -7.89 -9.66
CA GLU A 40 -4.05 -8.65 -8.42
C GLU A 40 -5.54 -8.80 -8.10
N THR A 41 -5.87 -9.93 -7.51
CA THR A 41 -7.10 -10.11 -6.76
C THR A 41 -7.04 -9.38 -5.42
N ARG A 42 -8.21 -9.08 -4.85
CA ARG A 42 -8.30 -8.45 -3.53
C ARG A 42 -7.59 -9.27 -2.44
N ALA A 43 -7.63 -10.60 -2.53
CA ALA A 43 -6.99 -11.49 -1.57
C ALA A 43 -5.45 -11.45 -1.67
N GLU A 44 -4.90 -11.29 -2.88
CA GLU A 44 -3.46 -11.09 -3.08
C GLU A 44 -3.01 -9.73 -2.49
N THR A 45 -3.79 -8.67 -2.71
CA THR A 45 -3.53 -7.37 -2.09
C THR A 45 -3.58 -7.45 -0.55
N GLN A 46 -4.55 -8.15 0.04
CA GLN A 46 -4.57 -8.37 1.50
C GLN A 46 -3.33 -9.15 1.97
N SER A 47 -2.93 -10.20 1.25
CA SER A 47 -1.73 -10.98 1.58
C SER A 47 -0.46 -10.11 1.54
N MET A 48 -0.42 -9.12 0.66
CA MET A 48 0.65 -8.12 0.64
C MET A 48 0.65 -7.27 1.91
N ILE A 49 -0.51 -6.74 2.31
CA ILE A 49 -0.67 -5.92 3.53
C ILE A 49 -0.19 -6.70 4.75
N ASP A 50 -0.65 -7.96 4.91
CA ASP A 50 -0.26 -8.82 6.03
C ASP A 50 1.27 -9.02 6.08
N ARG A 51 1.89 -9.26 4.92
CA ARG A 51 3.35 -9.40 4.79
C ARG A 51 4.08 -8.10 5.18
N VAL A 52 3.54 -6.95 4.79
CA VAL A 52 4.13 -5.64 5.10
C VAL A 52 4.05 -5.36 6.60
N GLN A 53 2.91 -5.64 7.23
CA GLN A 53 2.72 -5.50 8.67
C GLN A 53 3.68 -6.38 9.46
N ALA A 54 3.82 -7.65 9.08
CA ALA A 54 4.75 -8.58 9.72
C ALA A 54 6.20 -8.04 9.65
N ARG A 55 6.62 -7.50 8.50
CA ARG A 55 7.95 -6.89 8.35
C ARG A 55 8.15 -5.64 9.22
N TRP A 56 7.13 -4.80 9.35
CA TRP A 56 7.19 -3.66 10.25
C TRP A 56 7.35 -4.09 11.72
N ALA A 57 6.66 -5.17 12.13
CA ALA A 57 6.78 -5.72 13.48
C ALA A 57 8.16 -6.36 13.74
N GLU A 58 8.72 -7.05 12.75
CA GLU A 58 10.00 -7.75 12.87
C GLU A 58 11.21 -6.82 12.77
N PHE A 59 11.23 -5.94 11.76
CA PHE A 59 12.43 -5.16 11.40
C PHE A 59 12.34 -3.69 11.79
N GLY A 60 11.16 -3.18 12.10
CA GLY A 60 10.93 -1.76 12.34
C GLY A 60 10.97 -0.89 11.06
N TYR A 61 11.04 -1.51 9.88
CA TYR A 61 10.94 -0.84 8.56
C TYR A 61 10.41 -1.80 7.49
N SER A 62 9.65 -1.26 6.52
CA SER A 62 9.17 -1.99 5.35
C SER A 62 8.59 -0.99 4.32
N TRP A 63 7.75 -1.47 3.41
CA TRP A 63 7.01 -0.64 2.47
C TRP A 63 5.96 0.25 3.15
N TRP A 64 5.63 1.34 2.47
CA TRP A 64 4.72 2.40 2.93
C TRP A 64 3.53 2.49 1.99
N THR A 65 2.35 2.80 2.53
CA THR A 65 1.25 3.39 1.78
C THR A 65 1.50 4.88 1.63
N PHE A 66 1.29 5.41 0.43
CA PHE A 66 1.41 6.82 0.13
C PHE A 66 0.00 7.38 0.04
N ILE A 67 -0.26 8.47 0.75
CA ILE A 67 -1.61 9.04 0.86
C ILE A 67 -1.50 10.52 0.52
N GLU A 68 -2.27 10.97 -0.46
CA GLU A 68 -2.37 12.38 -0.77
C GLU A 68 -3.03 13.14 0.39
N ARG A 69 -2.36 14.18 0.89
CA ARG A 69 -2.82 14.92 2.07
C ARG A 69 -4.12 15.72 1.85
N ALA A 70 -4.39 16.13 0.62
CA ALA A 70 -5.54 16.97 0.30
C ALA A 70 -6.84 16.18 0.22
N THR A 71 -6.77 14.97 -0.33
CA THR A 71 -7.93 14.13 -0.67
C THR A 71 -8.06 12.93 0.26
N GLY A 72 -6.94 12.46 0.84
CA GLY A 72 -6.88 11.18 1.54
C GLY A 72 -6.81 9.97 0.60
N GLU A 73 -6.66 10.20 -0.70
CA GLU A 73 -6.54 9.13 -1.70
C GLU A 73 -5.19 8.42 -1.57
N ILE A 74 -5.21 7.10 -1.80
CA ILE A 74 -4.02 6.24 -1.86
C ILE A 74 -3.56 6.13 -3.30
#